data_AF-A0A4Y8RDU0-F1
#
_entry.id   AF-A0A4Y8RDU0-F1
#
_cell.length_a   1.000
_cell.length_b   1.000
_cell.length_c   1.000
_cell.angle_alpha   90.00
_cell.angle_beta   90.00
_cell.angle_gamma   90.00
#
_symmetry.space_group_name_H-M   'P 1'
#
loop_
_entity.id
_entity.type
_entity.pdbx_description
1 polymer ?
#
loop_
_entity_poly.entity_id
_entity_poly.type
_entity_poly.pdbx_seq_one_letter_code
_entity_poly.pdbx_strand_id
1 'polypeptide(L)'
;MLQTVLLAGAIAIPFADTPQQKPTSSEGELARFETAFEFAEIPGGYRLNAIVIDLADGASQSTPIGNCKTINLDSFSEGLFGTPVVCNGINYSFDVRQGQIVVDASPGRLPAKVVRKLKPGHALINGTPLLIERGRAK
;
A
#
# COMPACT_ATOMS: atom_id res chain seq x y z
N MET A 1 -63.00 -13.16 4.74
CA MET A 1 -61.57 -12.95 5.07
C MET A 1 -60.78 -13.11 3.78
N LEU A 2 -60.23 -12.02 3.26
CA LEU A 2 -59.43 -12.01 2.02
C LEU A 2 -57.95 -12.11 2.42
N GLN A 3 -57.28 -13.17 1.99
CA GLN A 3 -55.85 -13.39 2.20
C GLN A 3 -55.08 -12.56 1.16
N THR A 4 -54.41 -11.50 1.61
CA THR A 4 -53.53 -10.69 0.76
C THR A 4 -52.18 -11.39 0.67
N VAL A 5 -51.83 -11.90 -0.51
CA VAL A 5 -50.51 -12.44 -0.81
C VAL A 5 -49.56 -11.27 -1.07
N LEU A 6 -48.61 -11.04 -0.16
CA LEU A 6 -47.47 -10.15 -0.35
C LEU A 6 -46.45 -10.86 -1.26
N LEU A 7 -46.39 -10.48 -2.53
CA LEU A 7 -45.28 -10.85 -3.40
C LEU A 7 -44.04 -10.01 -3.04
N ALA A 8 -43.05 -10.67 -2.44
CA ALA A 8 -41.72 -10.13 -2.26
C ALA A 8 -41.07 -9.91 -3.63
N GLY A 9 -40.91 -8.65 -4.04
CA GLY A 9 -40.11 -8.29 -5.20
C GLY A 9 -38.64 -8.55 -4.92
N ALA A 10 -38.09 -9.61 -5.51
CA ALA A 10 -36.66 -9.82 -5.59
C ALA A 10 -36.05 -8.75 -6.51
N ILE A 11 -35.27 -7.83 -5.95
CA ILE A 11 -34.43 -6.91 -6.74
C ILE A 11 -33.28 -7.74 -7.28
N ALA A 12 -33.42 -8.25 -8.51
CA ALA A 12 -32.29 -8.77 -9.26
C ALA A 12 -31.42 -7.59 -9.68
N ILE A 13 -30.20 -7.50 -9.16
CA ILE A 13 -29.17 -6.58 -9.68
C ILE A 13 -28.74 -7.17 -11.03
N PRO A 14 -29.00 -6.52 -12.18
CA PRO A 14 -28.44 -7.00 -13.43
C PRO A 14 -26.94 -6.71 -13.39
N PHE A 15 -26.13 -7.76 -13.31
CA PHE A 15 -24.71 -7.66 -13.63
C PHE A 15 -24.63 -7.33 -15.12
N ALA A 16 -24.58 -6.05 -15.45
CA ALA A 16 -24.31 -5.61 -16.81
C ALA A 16 -22.86 -6.00 -17.15
N ASP A 17 -22.70 -6.84 -18.17
CA ASP A 17 -21.44 -7.09 -18.90
C ASP A 17 -20.97 -5.79 -19.57
N THR A 18 -20.54 -4.85 -18.74
CA THR A 18 -19.93 -3.60 -19.19
C THR A 18 -18.45 -3.88 -19.27
N PRO A 19 -17.78 -3.67 -20.44
CA PRO A 19 -16.33 -3.72 -20.49
C PRO A 19 -15.81 -2.79 -19.40
N GLN A 20 -15.01 -3.32 -18.47
CA GLN A 20 -14.37 -2.54 -17.41
C GLN A 20 -13.54 -1.45 -18.09
N GLN A 21 -14.08 -0.25 -18.16
CA GLN A 21 -13.42 0.89 -18.75
C GLN A 21 -12.24 1.20 -17.84
N LYS A 22 -11.04 0.87 -18.30
CA LYS A 22 -9.80 1.18 -17.58
C LYS A 22 -9.84 2.69 -17.28
N PRO A 23 -9.84 3.11 -16.00
CA PRO A 23 -9.95 4.51 -15.67
C PRO A 23 -8.83 5.25 -16.38
N THR A 24 -9.22 6.16 -17.26
CA THR A 24 -8.28 7.05 -17.94
C THR A 24 -8.00 8.15 -16.94
N SER A 25 -6.80 8.14 -16.35
CA SER A 25 -6.35 9.14 -15.38
C SER A 25 -6.60 10.54 -15.96
N SER A 26 -7.50 11.29 -15.34
CA SER A 26 -7.83 12.65 -15.77
C SER A 26 -6.63 13.57 -15.51
N GLU A 27 -6.29 14.45 -16.46
CA GLU A 27 -5.29 15.49 -16.23
C GLU A 27 -5.70 16.32 -15.00
N GLY A 28 -4.88 16.30 -13.95
CA GLY A 28 -5.16 16.94 -12.67
C GLY A 28 -5.42 15.96 -11.51
N GLU A 29 -5.53 14.66 -11.76
CA GLU A 29 -5.65 13.67 -10.71
C GLU A 29 -4.31 13.51 -9.97
N LEU A 30 -4.34 13.70 -8.64
CA LEU A 30 -3.18 13.52 -7.77
C LEU A 30 -2.66 12.09 -7.90
N ALA A 31 -1.34 11.91 -7.95
CA ALA A 31 -0.77 10.57 -7.84
C ALA A 31 -1.15 9.98 -6.48
N ARG A 32 -1.70 8.76 -6.47
CA ARG A 32 -2.20 8.09 -5.25
C ARG A 32 -1.50 6.76 -5.08
N PHE A 33 -0.93 6.55 -3.90
CA PHE A 33 -0.22 5.32 -3.56
C PHE A 33 -0.74 4.73 -2.27
N GLU A 34 -0.81 3.41 -2.23
CA GLU A 34 -0.93 2.63 -1.00
C GLU A 34 0.37 1.87 -0.73
N THR A 35 0.74 1.76 0.54
CA THR A 35 1.92 1.02 1.02
C THR A 35 1.50 -0.06 2.00
N ALA A 36 2.08 -1.24 1.85
CA ALA A 36 1.83 -2.37 2.73
C ALA A 36 3.06 -3.27 2.84
N PHE A 37 3.15 -4.02 3.93
CA PHE A 37 4.10 -5.14 4.02
C PHE A 37 3.42 -6.43 3.59
N GLU A 38 4.17 -7.27 2.88
CA GLU A 38 3.76 -8.61 2.46
C GLU A 38 4.71 -9.64 3.06
N PHE A 39 4.13 -10.78 3.43
CA PHE A 39 4.85 -11.92 3.97
C PHE A 39 4.60 -13.14 3.10
N ALA A 40 5.68 -13.72 2.58
CA ALA A 40 5.62 -15.02 1.94
C ALA A 40 6.31 -16.03 2.85
N GLU A 41 5.59 -17.06 3.29
CA GLU A 41 6.18 -18.16 4.04
C GLU A 41 7.21 -18.90 3.16
N ILE A 42 8.36 -19.22 3.74
CA ILE A 42 9.45 -19.97 3.11
C ILE A 42 9.97 -21.03 4.08
N PRO A 43 10.70 -22.06 3.62
CA PRO A 43 11.31 -23.02 4.54
C PRO A 43 12.17 -22.31 5.59
N GLY A 44 11.82 -22.48 6.87
CA GLY A 44 12.54 -21.90 8.00
C GLY A 44 12.13 -20.47 8.40
N GLY A 45 11.07 -19.89 7.81
CA GLY A 45 10.53 -18.60 8.23
C GLY A 45 9.69 -17.91 7.16
N TYR A 46 9.95 -16.62 6.95
CA TYR A 46 9.18 -15.75 6.08
C TYR A 46 10.10 -14.83 5.29
N ARG A 47 9.71 -14.49 4.06
CA ARG A 47 10.28 -13.38 3.31
C ARG A 47 9.38 -12.17 3.50
N LEU A 48 9.99 -11.07 3.94
CA LEU A 48 9.37 -9.76 4.07
C LEU A 48 9.57 -8.96 2.77
N ASN A 49 8.48 -8.53 2.17
CA ASN A 49 8.46 -7.61 1.06
C ASN A 49 7.72 -6.32 1.45
N ALA A 50 8.09 -5.23 0.80
CA ALA A 50 7.34 -3.98 0.83
C ALA A 50 6.61 -3.82 -0.50
N ILE A 51 5.32 -3.54 -0.44
CA ILE A 51 4.46 -3.32 -1.59
C ILE A 51 4.11 -1.85 -1.67
N VAL A 52 4.20 -1.31 -2.89
CA VAL A 52 3.58 -0.03 -3.25
C VAL A 52 2.58 -0.27 -4.37
N ILE A 53 1.34 0.15 -4.16
CA ILE A 53 0.25 0.06 -5.14
C ILE A 53 0.00 1.45 -5.71
N ASP A 54 0.08 1.59 -7.02
CA ASP A 54 -0.38 2.78 -7.74
C ASP A 54 -1.90 2.68 -7.91
N LEU A 55 -2.65 3.58 -7.29
CA LEU A 55 -4.11 3.53 -7.32
C LEU A 55 -4.70 4.07 -8.63
N ALA A 56 -3.89 4.67 -9.51
CA ALA A 56 -4.37 5.14 -10.81
C ALA A 56 -4.69 3.96 -11.75
N ASP A 57 -3.86 2.92 -11.74
CA ASP A 57 -3.98 1.77 -12.63
C ASP A 57 -3.99 0.41 -11.92
N GLY A 58 -3.86 0.40 -10.59
CA GLY A 58 -3.81 -0.80 -9.76
C GLY A 58 -2.47 -1.54 -9.82
N ALA A 59 -1.43 -0.95 -10.44
CA ALA A 59 -0.14 -1.60 -10.56
C ALA A 59 0.54 -1.74 -9.18
N SER A 60 0.87 -2.96 -8.80
CA SER A 60 1.61 -3.24 -7.56
C SER A 60 3.09 -3.53 -7.85
N GLN A 61 3.97 -2.96 -7.03
CA GLN A 61 5.39 -3.23 -7.04
C GLN A 61 5.81 -3.82 -5.70
N SER A 62 6.26 -5.08 -5.71
CA SER A 62 6.81 -5.76 -4.53
C SER A 62 8.34 -5.65 -4.52
N THR A 63 8.89 -5.18 -3.40
CA THR A 63 10.33 -5.00 -3.19
C THR A 63 10.79 -5.86 -2.02
N PRO A 64 11.71 -6.83 -2.24
CA PRO A 64 12.25 -7.62 -1.15
C PRO A 64 13.01 -6.77 -0.12
N ILE A 65 12.66 -6.94 1.16
CA ILE A 65 13.30 -6.28 2.30
C ILE A 65 14.28 -7.23 2.99
N GLY A 66 13.83 -8.45 3.34
CA GLY A 66 14.69 -9.42 4.02
C GLY A 66 13.99 -10.73 4.33
N ASN A 67 14.74 -11.68 4.90
CA ASN A 67 14.22 -12.94 5.39
C ASN A 67 14.17 -12.94 6.92
N CYS A 68 13.05 -13.38 7.47
CA CYS A 68 12.65 -13.30 8.86
C CYS A 68 12.40 -14.72 9.38
N LYS A 69 13.01 -15.09 10.50
CA LYS A 69 12.62 -16.30 11.24
C LYS A 69 11.33 -16.06 12.03
N THR A 70 11.14 -14.84 12.52
CA THR A 70 9.95 -14.41 13.26
C THR A 70 9.39 -13.11 12.70
N ILE A 71 8.07 -12.98 12.72
CA ILE A 71 7.34 -11.75 12.43
C ILE A 71 6.44 -11.44 13.62
N ASN A 72 6.40 -10.18 14.03
CA ASN A 72 5.42 -9.67 14.97
C ASN A 72 4.65 -8.51 14.30
N LEU A 73 3.32 -8.66 14.26
CA LEU A 73 2.36 -7.70 13.68
C LEU A 73 1.63 -6.88 14.75
N ASP A 74 1.78 -7.23 16.04
CA ASP A 74 1.08 -6.61 17.18
C ASP A 74 1.65 -5.22 17.54
N SER A 75 2.45 -4.63 16.66
CA SER A 75 2.92 -3.25 16.79
C SER A 75 1.79 -2.29 16.41
N PHE A 76 0.81 -2.11 17.30
CA PHE A 76 -0.37 -1.23 17.12
C PHE A 76 -0.06 0.28 17.01
N SER A 77 1.17 0.69 16.74
CA SER A 77 1.43 2.08 16.34
C SER A 77 1.15 2.22 14.84
N GLU A 78 -0.04 2.68 14.46
CA GLU A 78 -0.25 3.15 13.08
C GLU A 78 0.78 4.25 12.77
N GLY A 79 1.70 3.97 11.86
CA GLY A 79 2.57 4.98 11.30
C GLY A 79 1.83 5.78 10.22
N LEU A 80 2.33 6.98 9.91
CA LEU A 80 1.73 7.86 8.87
C LEU A 80 1.57 7.16 7.50
N PHE A 81 2.42 6.18 7.21
CA PHE A 81 2.47 5.47 5.94
C PHE A 81 2.29 3.95 6.10
N GLY A 82 1.55 3.53 7.13
CA GLY A 82 1.16 2.15 7.34
C GLY A 82 1.66 1.56 8.67
N THR A 83 1.24 0.34 8.95
CA THR A 83 1.57 -0.37 10.19
C THR A 83 3.01 -0.89 10.12
N PRO A 84 3.88 -0.50 11.05
CA PRO A 84 5.22 -1.05 11.18
C PRO A 84 5.19 -2.55 11.45
N VAL A 85 6.25 -3.24 11.05
CA VAL A 85 6.39 -4.68 11.23
C VAL A 85 7.71 -5.02 11.89
N VAL A 86 7.70 -5.92 12.86
CA VAL A 86 8.94 -6.42 13.47
C VAL A 86 9.35 -7.73 12.83
N CYS A 87 10.54 -7.77 12.23
CA CYS A 87 11.14 -8.96 11.65
C CYS A 87 12.49 -9.24 12.34
N ASN A 88 12.62 -10.41 12.97
CA ASN A 88 13.79 -10.77 13.79
C ASN A 88 14.19 -9.72 14.84
N GLY A 89 13.20 -9.03 15.44
CA GLY A 89 13.44 -7.96 16.42
C GLY A 89 13.81 -6.59 15.81
N ILE A 90 13.81 -6.46 14.48
CA ILE A 90 14.01 -5.20 13.76
C ILE A 90 12.65 -4.67 13.30
N ASN A 91 12.29 -3.46 13.73
CA ASN A 91 11.10 -2.74 13.29
C ASN A 91 11.34 -2.13 11.91
N TYR A 92 10.49 -2.47 10.95
CA TYR A 92 10.45 -1.90 9.62
C TYR A 92 9.22 -1.01 9.47
N SER A 93 9.39 0.17 8.90
CA SER A 93 8.31 1.14 8.69
C SER A 93 8.49 1.88 7.37
N PHE A 94 7.40 2.28 6.75
CA PHE A 94 7.44 3.16 5.59
C PHE A 94 7.73 4.61 6.00
N ASP A 95 8.49 5.29 5.15
CA ASP A 95 8.72 6.74 5.23
C ASP A 95 8.79 7.33 3.82
N VAL A 96 8.67 8.65 3.72
CA VAL A 96 8.77 9.40 2.46
C VAL A 96 9.79 10.52 2.62
N ARG A 97 10.89 10.42 1.89
CA ARG A 97 11.94 11.45 1.91
C ARG A 97 12.64 11.59 0.58
N GLN A 98 13.06 12.82 0.28
CA GLN A 98 13.79 13.14 -0.95
C GLN A 98 13.10 12.61 -2.23
N GLY A 99 11.77 12.71 -2.27
CA GLY A 99 10.95 12.22 -3.38
C GLY A 99 10.97 10.71 -3.56
N GLN A 100 11.13 9.94 -2.49
CA GLN A 100 11.16 8.50 -2.51
C GLN A 100 10.30 7.95 -1.37
N ILE A 101 9.52 6.92 -1.67
CA ILE A 101 8.99 6.02 -0.65
C ILE A 101 10.11 5.06 -0.29
N VAL A 102 10.38 4.93 1.00
CA VAL A 102 11.44 4.08 1.54
C VAL A 102 10.89 3.22 2.67
N VAL A 103 11.64 2.16 2.99
CA VAL A 103 11.46 1.38 4.20
C VAL A 103 12.67 1.59 5.10
N ASP A 104 12.41 2.11 6.29
CA ASP A 104 13.38 2.24 7.36
C ASP A 104 13.44 0.98 8.22
N ALA A 105 14.54 0.85 8.97
CA ALA A 105 14.77 -0.24 9.90
C ALA A 105 15.31 0.30 11.23
N SER A 106 14.74 -0.12 12.35
CA SER A 106 15.13 0.30 13.71
C SER A 106 14.93 -0.83 14.74
N PRO A 107 15.80 -1.02 15.74
CA PRO A 107 17.07 -0.34 15.93
C PRO A 107 18.10 -0.83 14.90
N GLY A 108 18.92 0.08 14.37
CA GLY A 108 19.96 -0.28 13.42
C GLY A 108 20.52 0.89 12.63
N ARG A 109 21.65 0.66 11.95
CA ARG A 109 22.23 1.59 10.94
C ARG A 109 22.04 1.06 9.52
N LEU A 110 21.02 0.21 9.30
CA LEU A 110 20.75 -0.29 7.95
C LEU A 110 20.33 0.91 7.09
N PRO A 111 20.91 1.06 5.90
CA PRO A 111 20.46 2.09 4.98
C PRO A 111 19.02 1.76 4.58
N ALA A 112 18.20 2.80 4.51
CA ALA A 112 16.81 2.60 4.12
C ALA A 112 16.69 2.07 2.71
N LYS A 113 15.73 1.18 2.53
CA LYS A 113 15.47 0.55 1.25
C LYS A 113 14.53 1.43 0.44
N VAL A 114 15.00 1.93 -0.69
CA VAL A 114 14.15 2.64 -1.65
C VAL A 114 13.18 1.64 -2.29
N VAL A 115 11.89 1.90 -2.17
CA VAL A 115 10.84 1.05 -2.76
C VAL A 115 10.21 1.71 -3.99
N ARG A 116 10.03 3.02 -3.99
CA ARG A 116 9.52 3.76 -5.15
C ARG A 116 10.08 5.17 -5.24
N LYS A 117 10.48 5.59 -6.45
CA LYS A 117 10.78 6.98 -6.76
C LYS A 117 9.49 7.71 -7.15
N LEU A 118 9.31 8.91 -6.62
CA LEU A 118 8.15 9.75 -6.87
C LEU A 118 8.53 10.89 -7.81
N LYS A 119 7.59 11.27 -8.68
CA LYS A 119 7.74 12.48 -9.49
C LYS A 119 7.51 13.70 -8.60
N PRO A 120 8.18 14.83 -8.85
CA PRO A 120 7.87 16.09 -8.18
C PRO A 120 6.41 16.50 -8.43
N GLY A 121 5.76 17.06 -7.42
CA GLY A 121 4.35 17.44 -7.47
C GLY A 121 3.57 16.98 -6.23
N HIS A 122 2.26 17.11 -6.27
CA HIS A 122 1.39 16.65 -5.18
C HIS A 122 1.10 15.14 -5.31
N ALA A 123 1.14 14.43 -4.19
CA ALA A 123 0.79 13.02 -4.12
C ALA A 123 0.02 12.71 -2.82
N LEU A 124 -0.81 11.68 -2.85
CA LEU A 124 -1.40 11.05 -1.68
C LEU A 124 -0.71 9.71 -1.43
N ILE A 125 -0.25 9.46 -0.21
CA ILE A 125 0.36 8.18 0.19
C ILE A 125 -0.38 7.68 1.43
N ASN A 126 -1.08 6.56 1.33
CA ASN A 126 -2.04 6.07 2.33
C ASN A 126 -3.03 7.17 2.77
N GLY A 127 -3.53 7.94 1.80
CA GLY A 127 -4.41 9.08 2.06
C GLY A 127 -3.73 10.33 2.62
N THR A 128 -2.45 10.27 3.01
CA THR A 128 -1.70 11.43 3.50
C THR A 128 -1.26 12.33 2.34
N PRO A 129 -1.66 13.61 2.31
CA PRO A 129 -1.24 14.54 1.27
C PRO A 129 0.19 15.04 1.48
N LEU A 130 1.00 14.96 0.42
CA LEU A 130 2.40 15.36 0.42
C LEU A 130 2.73 16.21 -0.80
N LEU A 131 3.59 17.21 -0.59
CA LEU A 131 4.28 17.91 -1.67
C LEU A 131 5.65 17.27 -1.89
N ILE A 132 5.83 16.65 -3.05
CA ILE A 132 7.08 16.02 -3.45
C ILE A 132 7.96 17.05 -4.15
N GLU A 133 9.04 17.44 -3.49
CA GLU A 133 10.02 18.36 -4.04
C GLU A 133 11.04 17.63 -4.93
N ARG A 134 11.66 18.36 -5.87
CA ARG A 134 12.86 17.86 -6.55
C ARG A 134 13.97 17.71 -5.52
N GLY A 135 14.34 16.47 -5.21
CA GLY A 135 15.51 16.21 -4.37
C GLY A 135 16.74 16.92 -4.96
N ARG A 136 17.50 17.64 -4.12
CA ARG A 136 18.83 18.11 -4.53
C ARG A 136 19.71 16.89 -4.75
N ALA A 137 20.10 16.63 -6.00
CA ALA A 137 21.25 15.78 -6.26
C ALA A 137 22.44 16.40 -5.53
N LYS A 138 23.04 15.64 -4.62
CA LYS A 138 24.26 16.05 -3.92
C LYS A 138 25.40 15.17 -4.43
#